data_AF-A0A2S9GIK2-F1
#
_entry.id   AF-A0A2S9GIK2-F1
#
_cell.length_a   1.000
_cell.length_b   1.000
_cell.length_c   1.000
_cell.angle_alpha   90.00
_cell.angle_beta   90.00
_cell.angle_gamma   90.00
#
_symmetry.space_group_name_H-M   'P 1'
#
loop_
_entity.id
_entity.type
_entity.pdbx_description
1 polymer ?
#
loop_
_entity_poly.entity_id
_entity_poly.type
_entity_poly.pdbx_seq_one_letter_code
_entity_poly.pdbx_strand_id
1 'polypeptide(L)' 'MPSQSDAPITVALVDDYDVVLMGVANMFDRYRDRVVVAEIDANMGLDDKVD' A
#
# COMPACT_ATOMS: atom_id res chain seq x y z
N MET A 1 19.28 0.99 -18.00
CA MET A 1 18.22 0.12 -17.46
C MET A 1 17.87 0.72 -16.09
N PRO A 2 16.62 1.10 -15.81
CA PRO A 2 16.28 1.61 -14.48
C PRO A 2 16.60 0.51 -13.46
N SER A 3 17.36 0.84 -12.43
CA SER A 3 17.68 -0.09 -11.36
C SER A 3 16.42 -0.41 -10.57
N GLN A 4 16.24 -1.68 -10.21
CA GLN A 4 15.11 -2.20 -9.43
C GLN A 4 14.84 -1.45 -8.11
N SER A 5 15.77 -0.60 -7.68
CA SER A 5 15.72 0.29 -6.52
C SER A 5 14.77 1.50 -6.64
N ASP A 6 14.33 1.85 -7.85
CA ASP A 6 13.50 3.04 -8.11
C ASP A 6 11.99 2.74 -8.14
N ALA A 7 11.58 1.46 -8.05
CA ALA A 7 10.17 1.10 -8.03
C ALA A 7 9.54 1.37 -6.66
N PRO A 8 8.29 1.85 -6.58
CA PRO A 8 7.57 1.98 -5.32
C PRO A 8 7.39 0.62 -4.63
N ILE A 9 7.68 0.57 -3.34
CA ILE A 9 7.31 -0.49 -2.40
C ILE A 9 5.80 -0.44 -2.20
N THR A 10 5.10 -1.50 -2.56
CA THR A 10 3.65 -1.59 -2.34
C THR A 10 3.39 -2.17 -0.94
N VAL A 11 2.60 -1.46 -0.13
CA VAL A 11 2.21 -1.90 1.22
C VAL A 11 0.70 -2.08 1.24
N ALA A 12 0.25 -3.33 1.29
CA ALA A 12 -1.15 -3.66 1.49
C ALA A 12 -1.43 -3.83 2.99
N LEU A 13 -2.42 -3.10 3.50
CA LEU A 13 -2.90 -3.29 4.87
C LEU A 13 -4.24 -4.02 4.81
N VAL A 14 -4.29 -5.21 5.42
CA VAL A 14 -5.52 -5.98 5.59
C VAL A 14 -6.01 -5.69 7.00
N ASP A 15 -6.83 -4.65 7.15
CA ASP A 15 -7.41 -4.24 8.43
C ASP A 15 -8.81 -3.66 8.21
N ASP A 16 -9.78 -3.95 9.08
CA ASP A 16 -11.17 -3.48 9.02
C ASP A 16 -11.40 -2.15 9.76
N TYR A 17 -10.32 -1.53 10.26
CA TYR A 17 -10.36 -0.28 11.00
C TYR A 17 -9.81 0.90 10.19
N ASP A 18 -10.72 1.68 9.60
CA ASP A 18 -10.44 2.92 8.84
C ASP A 18 -9.40 3.86 9.51
N VAL A 19 -9.44 3.96 10.84
CA VAL A 19 -8.56 4.84 11.62
C VAL A 19 -7.09 4.41 11.57
N VAL A 20 -6.82 3.10 11.49
CA VAL A 20 -5.46 2.55 11.40
C VAL A 20 -4.90 2.80 10.01
N LEU A 21 -5.72 2.56 8.97
CA LEU A 21 -5.36 2.82 7.57
C LEU A 21 -4.97 4.30 7.37
N MET A 22 -5.78 5.22 7.88
CA MET A 22 -5.50 6.65 7.81
C MET A 22 -4.25 7.05 8.59
N GLY A 23 -3.99 6.42 9.73
CA GLY A 23 -2.76 6.62 10.51
C GLY A 23 -1.51 6.18 9.74
N VAL A 24 -1.56 5.00 9.12
CA VAL A 24 -0.47 4.43 8.32
C VAL A 24 -0.23 5.25 7.05
N ALA A 25 -1.29 5.64 6.34
CA ALA A 25 -1.20 6.52 5.18
C ALA A 25 -0.53 7.86 5.51
N ASN A 26 -0.89 8.48 6.64
CA ASN A 26 -0.24 9.70 7.12
C ASN A 26 1.23 9.50 7.48
N MET A 27 1.59 8.36 8.08
CA MET A 27 2.98 8.04 8.40
C MET A 27 3.86 7.92 7.14
N PHE A 28 3.29 7.40 6.04
CA PHE A 28 3.99 7.20 4.78
C PHE A 28 3.82 8.34 3.76
N ASP A 29 3.11 9.43 4.08
CA ASP A 29 2.84 10.51 3.12
C ASP A 29 4.13 11.14 2.53
N ARG A 30 5.21 11.20 3.33
CA ARG A 30 6.53 11.69 2.88
C ARG A 30 7.17 10.79 1.81
N TYR A 31 6.75 9.53 1.72
CA TYR A 31 7.34 8.52 0.83
C TYR A 31 6.37 8.09 -0.27
N ARG A 32 5.38 8.92 -0.66
CA ARG A 32 4.39 8.55 -1.69
C ARG A 32 4.97 8.29 -3.08
N ASP A 33 6.17 8.78 -3.36
CA ASP A 33 6.94 8.42 -4.55
C ASP A 33 7.40 6.95 -4.53
N ARG A 34 7.41 6.33 -3.34
CA ARG A 34 7.93 4.98 -3.09
C ARG A 34 6.99 4.07 -2.32
N VAL A 35 5.86 4.54 -1.81
CA VAL A 35 4.95 3.75 -0.97
C VAL A 35 3.51 4.00 -1.38
N VAL A 36 2.83 2.92 -1.75
CA VAL A 36 1.39 2.91 -1.98
C VAL A 36 0.74 2.16 -0.82
N VAL A 37 -0.20 2.82 -0.13
CA VAL A 37 -1.03 2.21 0.91
C VAL A 37 -2.39 1.91 0.31
N ALA A 38 -2.77 0.64 0.30
CA ALA A 38 -4.06 0.18 -0.20
C ALA A 38 -4.79 -0.62 0.88
N GLU A 39 -6.11 -0.42 0.96
CA GLU A 39 -7.03 -1.26 1.72
C GLU A 39 -7.37 -2.49 0.89
N ILE A 40 -7.45 -3.66 1.53
CA ILE A 40 -7.95 -4.88 0.93
C ILE A 40 -9.23 -5.28 1.65
N ASP A 41 -10.36 -5.24 0.93
CA ASP A 41 -11.59 -5.89 1.38
C ASP A 41 -11.42 -7.41 1.30
N ALA A 42 -11.32 -8.08 2.46
CA ALA A 42 -11.14 -9.52 2.56
C ALA A 42 -12.30 -10.35 1.96
N ASN A 43 -13.44 -9.72 1.68
CA ASN A 43 -14.60 -10.35 1.04
C ASN A 43 -14.62 -10.13 -0.49
N MET A 44 -13.69 -9.33 -1.03
CA MET A 44 -13.59 -9.05 -2.45
C MET A 44 -12.35 -9.75 -3.04
N GLY A 45 -12.52 -10.39 -4.20
CA GLY A 45 -11.40 -11.01 -4.91
C GLY A 45 -10.39 -9.96 -5.38
N LEU A 46 -9.11 -10.23 -5.19
CA LEU A 46 -8.03 -9.34 -5.61
C LEU A 46 -7.80 -9.46 -7.13
N ASP A 47 -7.90 -8.35 -7.86
CA ASP A 47 -7.67 -8.29 -9.32
C ASP A 47 -6.22 -7.93 -9.68
N ASP A 48 -5.47 -7.32 -8.75
CA ASP A 48 -4.07 -6.97 -8.94
C ASP A 48 -3.14 -8.02 -8.31
N LYS A 49 -2.03 -8.35 -8.99
CA LYS A 49 -1.04 -9.30 -8.49
C LYS A 49 -0.06 -8.58 -7.55
N VAL A 50 -0.23 -8.79 -6.25
CA VAL A 50 0.84 -8.57 -5.26
C VAL A 50 1.78 -9.80 -5.28
N ASP A 51 3.01 -9.60 -5.74
CA ASP A 51 4.15 -10.54 -5.63
C ASP A 51 5.09 -10.07 -4.51
#